data_AF-A0A379AA97-F1
#
_entry.id   AF-A0A379AA97-F1
#
_cell.length_a   1.000
_cell.length_b   1.000
_cell.length_c   1.000
_cell.angle_alpha   90.00
_cell.angle_beta   90.00
_cell.angle_gamma   90.00
#
_symmetry.space_group_name_H-M   'P 1'
#
loop_
_entity.id
_entity.type
_entity.pdbx_description
1 polymer ?
#
loop_
_entity_poly.entity_id
_entity_poly.type
_entity_poly.pdbx_seq_one_letter_code
_entity_poly.pdbx_strand_id
1 'polypeptide(L)'
;MVVDIGGGTTEVAVISLNGVVYSSSVRIGGDRFDEAIINYVRRNYGSLIGEATAERIKHEIGSAYPGDEVREIEVRGRNLAEGVPRGFTLNSNEILEALQEPLTGIVSAVMVALEQCPPELASDISERGMVLTGGWVRYCATWIVC
;
A
#
# COMPACT_ATOMS: atom_id res chain seq x y z
N MET A 1 -11.27 12.10 9.84
CA MET A 1 -11.02 11.78 8.42
C MET A 1 -11.07 10.27 8.25
N VAL A 2 -11.59 9.78 7.14
CA VAL A 2 -11.60 8.36 6.76
C VAL A 2 -10.77 8.19 5.50
N VAL A 3 -9.91 7.17 5.49
CA VAL A 3 -9.12 6.75 4.33
C VAL A 3 -9.47 5.30 4.04
N ASP A 4 -10.04 5.01 2.87
CA ASP A 4 -10.38 3.65 2.44
C ASP A 4 -9.46 3.20 1.32
N ILE A 5 -8.67 2.15 1.55
CA ILE A 5 -7.76 1.58 0.55
C ILE A 5 -8.39 0.30 -0.02
N GLY A 6 -9.00 0.44 -1.19
CA GLY A 6 -9.62 -0.65 -1.94
C GLY A 6 -8.65 -1.38 -2.89
N GLY A 7 -9.22 -2.16 -3.81
CA GLY A 7 -8.45 -2.89 -4.85
C GLY A 7 -7.86 -1.96 -5.92
N GLY A 8 -8.68 -1.11 -6.54
CA GLY A 8 -8.21 -0.22 -7.61
C GLY A 8 -8.01 1.24 -7.19
N THR A 9 -8.57 1.64 -6.05
CA THR A 9 -8.67 3.03 -5.63
C THR A 9 -8.47 3.21 -4.14
N THR A 10 -8.02 4.40 -3.76
CA THR A 10 -8.00 4.87 -2.38
C THR A 10 -8.88 6.11 -2.30
N GLU A 11 -9.82 6.11 -1.36
CA GLU A 11 -10.73 7.21 -1.09
C GLU A 11 -10.34 7.91 0.19
N VAL A 12 -10.31 9.25 0.18
CA VAL A 12 -10.05 10.07 1.36
C VAL A 12 -11.25 10.99 1.56
N ALA A 13 -11.86 10.93 2.74
CA ALA A 13 -13.04 11.72 3.07
C ALA A 13 -12.91 12.42 4.44
N VAL A 14 -13.27 13.69 4.48
CA VAL A 14 -13.48 14.46 5.71
C VAL A 14 -14.99 14.58 5.92
N ILE A 15 -15.48 14.01 7.02
CA ILE A 15 -16.89 13.96 7.37
C ILE A 15 -17.11 14.81 8.62
N SER A 16 -18.07 15.72 8.58
CA SER A 16 -18.49 16.53 9.73
C SER A 16 -19.97 16.88 9.61
N LEU A 17 -20.66 17.02 10.75
CA LEU A 17 -22.07 17.43 10.84
C LEU A 17 -23.00 16.80 9.77
N ASN A 18 -23.14 15.46 9.79
CA ASN A 18 -23.97 14.67 8.86
C ASN A 18 -23.66 14.85 7.36
N GLY A 19 -22.52 15.45 7.01
CA GLY A 19 -22.12 15.71 5.62
C GLY A 19 -20.67 15.39 5.33
N VAL A 20 -20.37 15.24 4.04
CA VAL A 20 -18.99 15.16 3.53
C VAL A 20 -18.52 16.59 3.25
N VAL A 21 -17.47 17.01 3.96
CA VAL A 21 -16.87 18.34 3.80
C VAL A 21 -15.86 18.34 2.66
N TYR A 22 -15.11 17.25 2.54
CA TYR A 22 -14.15 17.04 1.46
C TYR A 22 -14.11 15.55 1.13
N SER A 23 -13.98 15.23 -0.16
CA SER A 23 -13.69 13.88 -0.62
C SER A 23 -12.79 13.90 -1.85
N SER A 24 -11.80 13.03 -1.88
CA SER A 24 -10.97 12.76 -3.05
C SER A 24 -10.80 11.26 -3.25
N SER A 25 -10.50 10.88 -4.48
CA SER A 25 -10.21 9.50 -4.84
C SER A 25 -8.99 9.47 -5.74
N VAL A 26 -8.06 8.57 -5.45
CA VAL A 26 -6.88 8.32 -6.27
C VAL A 26 -6.90 6.89 -6.78
N ARG A 27 -6.43 6.69 -8.01
CA ARG A 27 -6.36 5.37 -8.67
C ARG A 27 -5.12 4.59 -8.23
N ILE A 28 -5.02 4.40 -6.92
CA ILE A 28 -3.98 3.66 -6.23
C ILE A 28 -4.69 2.75 -5.22
N GLY A 29 -4.47 1.45 -5.30
CA GLY A 29 -5.05 0.45 -4.40
C GLY A 29 -4.28 -0.86 -4.49
N GLY A 30 -4.89 -1.94 -4.00
CA GLY A 30 -4.49 -3.34 -4.19
C GLY A 30 -3.69 -3.65 -5.45
N ASP A 31 -4.27 -3.35 -6.61
CA ASP A 31 -3.75 -3.70 -7.92
C ASP A 31 -2.40 -3.03 -8.19
N ARG A 32 -2.24 -1.76 -7.78
CA ARG A 32 -0.98 -1.01 -7.92
C ARG A 32 0.13 -1.60 -7.07
N PHE A 33 -0.22 -2.14 -5.91
CA PHE A 33 0.77 -2.79 -5.07
C PHE A 33 1.23 -4.12 -5.66
N ASP A 34 0.31 -4.89 -6.26
CA ASP A 34 0.66 -6.13 -6.95
C ASP A 34 1.55 -5.84 -8.17
N GLU A 35 1.20 -4.83 -8.97
CA GLU A 35 2.06 -4.33 -10.07
C GLU A 35 3.46 -3.95 -9.58
N ALA A 36 3.56 -3.25 -8.45
CA ALA A 36 4.82 -2.82 -7.88
C ALA A 36 5.70 -4.02 -7.48
N ILE A 37 5.12 -5.05 -6.87
CA ILE A 37 5.82 -6.30 -6.52
C ILE A 37 6.28 -7.04 -7.78
N ILE A 38 5.41 -7.18 -8.79
CA ILE A 38 5.78 -7.82 -10.07
C ILE A 38 6.97 -7.09 -10.72
N ASN A 39 6.92 -5.76 -10.76
CA ASN A 39 7.99 -4.94 -11.32
C ASN A 39 9.29 -5.04 -10.52
N TYR A 40 9.22 -5.10 -9.19
CA TYR A 40 10.38 -5.32 -8.34
C TYR A 40 11.06 -6.65 -8.66
N VAL A 41 10.30 -7.75 -8.67
CA VAL A 41 10.81 -9.09 -8.98
C VAL A 41 11.41 -9.14 -10.38
N ARG A 42 10.76 -8.51 -11.36
CA ARG A 42 11.27 -8.41 -12.72
C ARG A 42 12.63 -7.72 -12.80
N ARG A 43 12.80 -6.60 -12.09
CA ARG A 43 14.04 -5.79 -12.10
C ARG A 43 15.18 -6.46 -11.33
N ASN A 44 14.90 -6.99 -10.13
CA ASN A 44 15.94 -7.47 -9.21
C ASN A 44 16.28 -8.96 -9.42
N TYR A 45 15.33 -9.78 -9.86
CA TYR A 45 15.51 -11.23 -10.02
C TYR A 45 15.49 -11.70 -11.49
N GLY A 46 15.25 -10.78 -12.44
CA GLY A 46 15.14 -11.12 -13.86
C GLY A 46 14.05 -12.16 -14.14
N SER A 47 13.01 -12.19 -13.29
CA SER A 47 11.97 -13.23 -13.30
C SER A 47 10.59 -12.61 -13.37
N LEU A 48 9.66 -13.27 -14.06
CA LEU A 48 8.24 -12.88 -14.09
C LEU A 48 7.42 -13.73 -13.13
N ILE A 49 6.54 -13.08 -12.40
CA ILE A 49 5.49 -13.71 -11.59
C ILE A 49 4.13 -13.16 -12.01
N GLY A 50 3.07 -13.93 -11.79
CA GLY A 50 1.70 -13.48 -12.05
C GLY A 50 1.10 -12.71 -10.86
N GLU A 51 -0.04 -12.06 -11.09
CA GLU A 51 -0.78 -11.29 -10.08
C GLU A 51 -1.11 -12.12 -8.84
N ALA A 52 -1.61 -13.35 -8.99
CA ALA A 52 -1.92 -14.22 -7.85
C ALA A 52 -0.70 -14.52 -6.96
N THR A 53 0.49 -14.61 -7.57
CA THR A 53 1.75 -14.80 -6.82
C THR A 53 2.16 -13.52 -6.11
N ALA A 54 2.01 -12.37 -6.77
CA ALA A 54 2.28 -11.05 -6.19
C ALA A 54 1.34 -10.77 -5.00
N GLU A 55 0.05 -11.07 -5.16
CA GLU A 55 -0.95 -10.94 -4.10
C GLU A 55 -0.63 -11.85 -2.91
N ARG A 56 -0.16 -13.08 -3.15
CA ARG A 56 0.30 -13.98 -2.08
C ARG A 56 1.51 -13.40 -1.33
N ILE A 57 2.50 -12.88 -2.05
CA ILE A 57 3.69 -12.25 -1.45
C ILE A 57 3.27 -11.06 -0.57
N LYS A 58 2.41 -10.20 -1.11
CA LYS A 58 1.78 -9.07 -0.41
C LYS A 58 1.12 -9.54 0.88
N HIS A 59 0.36 -10.63 0.85
CA HIS A 59 -0.36 -11.14 2.00
C HIS A 59 0.52 -11.80 3.07
N GLU A 60 1.60 -12.47 2.68
CA GLU A 60 2.45 -13.22 3.62
C GLU A 60 3.53 -12.34 4.27
N ILE A 61 4.19 -11.49 3.47
CA ILE A 61 5.37 -10.73 3.90
C ILE A 61 5.29 -9.22 3.59
N GLY A 62 4.16 -8.75 3.05
CA GLY A 62 3.95 -7.31 2.82
C GLY A 62 3.97 -6.50 4.11
N SER A 63 4.55 -5.30 4.01
CA SER A 63 4.61 -4.33 5.09
C SER A 63 4.62 -2.91 4.53
N ALA A 64 3.95 -1.99 5.22
CA ALA A 64 4.00 -0.56 4.94
C ALA A 64 5.02 0.19 5.81
N TYR A 65 5.71 -0.50 6.72
CA TYR A 65 6.71 0.07 7.62
C TYR A 65 7.82 -0.95 7.94
N PRO A 66 9.06 -0.54 8.28
CA PRO A 66 10.09 -1.46 8.76
C PRO A 66 9.59 -2.26 9.96
N GLY A 67 9.57 -3.59 9.85
CA GLY A 67 9.23 -4.47 10.97
C GLY A 67 10.46 -4.81 11.80
N ASP A 68 10.23 -5.23 13.05
CA ASP A 68 11.30 -5.73 13.94
C ASP A 68 11.86 -7.08 13.46
N GLU A 69 11.03 -7.88 12.78
CA GLU A 69 11.40 -9.18 12.24
C GLU A 69 11.34 -9.19 10.71
N VAL A 70 12.40 -9.73 10.10
CA VAL A 70 12.44 -9.97 8.66
C VAL A 70 11.71 -11.27 8.36
N ARG A 71 10.63 -11.17 7.56
CA ARG A 71 9.88 -12.34 7.07
C ARG A 71 10.36 -12.69 5.67
N GLU A 72 10.39 -13.98 5.35
CA GLU A 72 10.83 -14.48 4.06
C GLU A 72 9.76 -15.40 3.43
N ILE A 73 9.74 -15.43 2.10
CA ILE A 73 8.88 -16.33 1.31
C ILE A 73 9.65 -16.86 0.10
N GLU A 74 9.53 -18.16 -0.15
CA GLU A 74 10.05 -18.78 -1.38
C GLU A 74 9.00 -18.70 -2.50
N VAL A 75 9.42 -18.20 -3.65
CA VAL A 75 8.56 -17.98 -4.82
C VAL A 75 9.20 -18.60 -6.05
N ARG A 76 8.36 -19.12 -6.95
CA ARG A 76 8.78 -19.56 -8.28
C ARG A 76 8.25 -18.59 -9.33
N GLY A 77 9.15 -18.13 -10.19
CA GLY A 77 8.83 -17.30 -11.35
C GLY A 77 9.39 -17.90 -12.63
N ARG A 78 9.12 -17.25 -13.76
CA ARG A 78 9.71 -17.60 -15.05
C ARG A 78 10.92 -16.71 -15.29
N ASN A 79 12.10 -17.31 -15.42
CA ASN A 79 13.32 -16.59 -15.78
C ASN A 79 13.16 -15.95 -17.17
N LEU A 80 13.45 -14.65 -17.31
CA LEU A 80 13.32 -13.93 -18.57
C LEU A 80 14.40 -14.27 -19.61
N ALA A 81 15.59 -14.63 -19.16
CA ALA A 81 16.71 -14.97 -20.05
C ALA A 81 16.56 -16.39 -20.61
N GLU A 82 16.24 -17.34 -19.74
CA GLU A 82 16.21 -18.78 -20.07
C GLU A 82 14.79 -19.29 -20.40
N GLY A 83 13.75 -18.55 -20.00
CA GLY A 83 12.35 -18.93 -20.23
C GLY A 83 11.84 -20.07 -19.34
N VAL A 84 12.66 -20.59 -18.43
CA VAL A 84 12.35 -21.73 -17.54
C VAL A 84 11.94 -21.29 -16.13
N PRO A 85 11.22 -22.13 -15.36
CA PRO A 85 10.91 -21.85 -13.97
C PRO A 85 12.17 -21.74 -13.09
N ARG A 86 12.23 -20.70 -12.26
CA ARG A 86 13.31 -20.45 -11.29
C ARG A 86 12.72 -20.10 -9.92
N GLY A 87 13.27 -20.71 -8.87
CA GLY A 87 12.96 -20.37 -7.48
C GLY A 87 13.88 -19.26 -6.95
N PHE A 88 13.34 -18.40 -6.10
CA PHE A 88 14.08 -17.39 -5.34
C PHE A 88 13.33 -17.05 -4.04
N THR A 89 14.06 -16.55 -3.06
CA THR A 89 13.51 -16.10 -1.78
C THR A 89 13.40 -14.58 -1.78
N LEU A 90 12.26 -14.06 -1.34
CA LEU A 90 12.03 -12.64 -1.11
C LEU A 90 11.89 -12.39 0.39
N ASN A 91 12.34 -11.25 0.87
CA ASN A 91 12.14 -10.81 2.24
C ASN A 91 11.23 -9.56 2.36
N SER A 92 10.74 -9.30 3.57
CA SER A 92 9.80 -8.21 3.84
C SER A 92 10.37 -6.81 3.57
N ASN A 93 11.69 -6.61 3.64
CA ASN A 93 12.32 -5.31 3.33
C ASN A 93 12.31 -5.03 1.83
N GLU A 94 12.52 -6.05 1.01
CA GLU A 94 12.38 -5.94 -0.45
C GLU A 94 10.96 -5.58 -0.86
N ILE A 95 9.96 -6.17 -0.20
CA ILE A 95 8.55 -5.84 -0.45
C ILE A 95 8.23 -4.43 0.04
N LEU A 96 8.75 -4.01 1.20
CA LEU A 96 8.61 -2.63 1.66
C LEU A 96 9.20 -1.64 0.66
N GLU A 97 10.37 -1.94 0.07
CA GLU A 97 10.98 -1.12 -0.98
C GLU A 97 10.10 -1.06 -2.23
N ALA A 98 9.58 -2.21 -2.68
CA ALA A 98 8.68 -2.28 -3.83
C ALA A 98 7.42 -1.41 -3.64
N LEU A 99 6.89 -1.35 -2.42
CA LEU A 99 5.65 -0.64 -2.10
C LEU A 99 5.83 0.87 -1.83
N GLN A 100 7.05 1.40 -1.79
CA GLN A 100 7.29 2.82 -1.45
C GLN A 100 6.57 3.79 -2.38
N GLU A 101 6.60 3.55 -3.70
CA GLU A 101 5.97 4.41 -4.70
C GLU A 101 4.44 4.52 -4.50
N PRO A 102 3.66 3.42 -4.50
CA PRO A 102 2.22 3.50 -4.29
C PRO A 102 1.85 4.02 -2.89
N LEU A 103 2.62 3.68 -1.84
CA LEU A 103 2.40 4.25 -0.50
C LEU A 103 2.58 5.77 -0.48
N THR A 104 3.63 6.29 -1.13
CA THR A 104 3.87 7.74 -1.24
C THR A 104 2.73 8.45 -1.94
N GLY A 105 2.14 7.81 -2.96
CA GLY A 105 0.96 8.35 -3.65
C GLY A 105 -0.27 8.44 -2.74
N ILE A 106 -0.49 7.46 -1.87
CA ILE A 106 -1.58 7.52 -0.86
C ILE A 106 -1.32 8.61 0.17
N VAL A 107 -0.09 8.70 0.69
CA VAL A 107 0.29 9.76 1.64
C VAL A 107 0.08 11.15 1.04
N SER A 108 0.44 11.32 -0.23
CA SER A 108 0.22 12.58 -0.95
C SER A 108 -1.27 12.91 -1.08
N ALA A 109 -2.14 11.92 -1.33
CA ALA A 109 -3.59 12.12 -1.38
C ALA A 109 -4.15 12.57 -0.02
N VAL A 110 -3.65 12.01 1.08
CA VAL A 110 -4.02 12.41 2.45
C VAL A 110 -3.55 13.82 2.75
N MET A 111 -2.31 14.17 2.40
CA MET A 111 -1.76 15.53 2.58
C MET A 111 -2.59 16.58 1.85
N VAL A 112 -2.94 16.32 0.58
CA VAL A 112 -3.82 17.21 -0.19
C VAL A 112 -5.19 17.35 0.48
N ALA A 113 -5.76 16.27 1.02
CA ALA A 113 -7.03 16.35 1.74
C ALA A 113 -6.95 17.20 3.02
N LEU A 114 -5.84 17.13 3.75
CA LEU A 114 -5.59 17.97 4.93
C LEU A 114 -5.43 19.45 4.55
N GLU A 115 -4.74 19.74 3.43
CA GLU A 115 -4.56 21.12 2.93
C GLU A 115 -5.88 21.77 2.47
N GLN A 116 -6.82 20.98 1.94
CA GLN A 116 -8.13 21.46 1.51
C GLN A 116 -9.15 21.51 2.66
N CYS A 117 -8.79 20.98 3.83
CA CYS A 117 -9.67 20.93 4.98
C CYS A 117 -9.74 22.28 5.69
N PRO A 118 -10.92 22.76 6.13
CA PRO A 118 -11.03 23.90 7.01
C PRO A 118 -10.14 23.73 8.27
N PRO A 119 -9.45 24.79 8.74
CA PRO A 119 -8.53 24.72 9.88
C PRO A 119 -9.15 24.11 11.13
N GLU A 120 -10.43 24.37 11.39
CA GLU A 120 -11.15 23.84 12.56
C GLU A 120 -11.23 22.31 12.52
N LEU A 121 -11.47 21.74 11.33
CA LEU A 121 -11.55 20.29 11.14
C LEU A 121 -10.16 19.65 11.05
N ALA A 122 -9.16 20.38 10.53
CA ALA A 122 -7.79 19.90 10.52
C ALA A 122 -7.24 19.74 11.95
N SER A 123 -7.56 20.66 12.86
CA SER A 123 -7.25 20.54 14.28
C SER A 123 -7.91 19.31 14.91
N ASP A 124 -9.21 19.11 14.65
CA ASP A 124 -9.96 17.93 15.12
C ASP A 124 -9.35 16.62 14.61
N ILE A 125 -8.89 16.57 13.36
CA ILE A 125 -8.24 15.40 12.78
C ILE A 125 -6.86 15.15 13.42
N SER A 126 -6.11 16.19 13.74
CA SER A 126 -4.82 16.07 14.44
C SER A 126 -5.00 15.47 15.84
N GLU A 127 -6.06 15.86 16.56
CA GLU A 127 -6.32 15.36 17.92
C GLU A 127 -6.93 13.95 17.94
N ARG A 128 -7.85 13.65 17.03
CA ARG A 128 -8.59 12.36 17.01
C ARG A 128 -7.97 11.31 16.09
N GLY A 129 -7.06 11.73 15.23
CA GLY A 129 -6.48 10.91 14.18
C GLY A 129 -7.41 10.66 12.99
N MET A 130 -6.96 9.73 12.16
CA MET A 130 -7.65 9.31 10.93
C MET A 130 -8.07 7.84 11.07
N VAL A 131 -9.18 7.48 10.44
CA VAL A 131 -9.65 6.09 10.38
C VAL A 131 -9.19 5.50 9.06
N LEU A 132 -8.38 4.43 9.12
CA LEU A 132 -7.97 3.67 7.94
C LEU A 132 -8.90 2.45 7.77
N THR A 133 -9.43 2.26 6.58
CA THR A 133 -10.34 1.17 6.19
C THR A 133 -9.88 0.53 4.87
N GLY A 134 -10.48 -0.61 4.53
CA GLY A 134 -10.18 -1.33 3.28
C GLY A 134 -9.33 -2.59 3.46
N GLY A 135 -9.14 -3.35 2.38
CA GLY A 135 -8.48 -4.66 2.40
C GLY A 135 -7.00 -4.60 2.77
N TRP A 136 -6.36 -3.46 2.51
CA TRP A 136 -4.94 -3.24 2.75
C TRP A 136 -4.57 -2.89 4.20
N VAL A 137 -5.54 -2.54 5.04
CA VAL A 137 -5.33 -2.16 6.45
C VAL A 137 -4.53 -3.22 7.21
N ARG A 138 -4.69 -4.51 6.85
CA ARG A 138 -4.01 -5.63 7.49
C ARG A 138 -2.49 -5.57 7.40
N TYR A 139 -1.94 -4.89 6.39
CA TYR A 139 -0.49 -4.76 6.15
C TYR A 139 0.08 -3.45 6.69
N CYS A 140 -0.79 -2.63 7.28
CA CYS A 140 -0.55 -1.28 7.77
C CYS A 140 -0.73 -1.21 9.29
N ALA A 141 -0.38 -2.29 10.02
CA ALA A 141 -0.66 -2.45 11.44
C ALA A 141 -0.08 -1.36 12.35
N THR A 142 0.76 -0.47 11.83
CA THR A 142 1.42 0.61 12.59
C THR A 142 1.10 2.02 12.09
N TRP A 143 0.12 2.22 11.18
CA TRP A 143 -0.25 3.56 10.70
C TRP A 143 -1.36 4.25 11.52
N ILE A 144 -1.70 3.71 12.69
CA ILE A 144 -2.64 4.36 13.61
C ILE A 144 -1.81 5.18 14.59
N VAL A 145 -2.03 6.50 14.53
CA VAL A 145 -1.63 7.57 15.45
C VAL A 145 -0.34 8.34 15.07
N CYS A 146 -0.58 9.58 14.62
CA CYS A 146 0.22 10.82 14.76
C CYS A 146 1.70 10.82 14.34
#